data_AF-A0A920C0I3-F1
#
_entry.id   AF-A0A920C0I3-F1
#
_cell.length_a   1.000
_cell.length_b   1.000
_cell.length_c   1.000
_cell.angle_alpha   90.00
_cell.angle_beta   90.00
_cell.angle_gamma   90.00
#
_symmetry.space_group_name_H-M   'P 1'
#
loop_
_entity.id
_entity.type
_entity.pdbx_description
1 polymer ?
#
loop_
_entity_poly.entity_id
_entity_poly.type
_entity_poly.pdbx_seq_one_letter_code
_entity_poly.pdbx_strand_id
1 'polypeptide(L)' 'MKKLVQCVIPNKIIPWVMILLAIIPALVIYEPISAIFTILPRFEAPSWFTPVGFINIALITVLALSAEVEENDQ' A
#
# COMPACT_ATOMS: atom_id res chain seq x y z
N MET A 1 5.08 8.43 19.26
CA MET A 1 4.54 7.57 18.18
C MET A 1 5.56 6.55 17.66
N LYS A 2 6.84 6.93 17.45
CA LYS A 2 7.92 6.03 16.98
C LYS A 2 8.02 4.67 17.74
N LYS A 3 7.99 4.67 19.08
CA LYS A 3 8.01 3.42 19.90
C LYS A 3 6.78 2.50 19.72
N LEU A 4 5.61 3.04 19.35
CA LEU A 4 4.41 2.22 19.16
C LEU A 4 4.46 1.49 17.82
N VAL A 5 4.97 2.14 16.77
CA VAL A 5 5.09 1.55 15.44
C VAL A 5 6.17 0.46 15.44
N GLN A 6 7.33 0.71 16.04
CA GLN A 6 8.39 -0.31 16.18
C GLN A 6 7.99 -1.50 17.07
N CYS A 7 7.05 -1.32 18.00
CA CYS A 7 6.51 -2.41 18.83
C CYS A 7 5.61 -3.34 18.02
N VAL A 8 4.85 -2.80 17.07
CA VAL A 8 3.90 -3.55 16.24
C VAL A 8 4.58 -4.10 14.97
N ILE A 9 5.54 -3.36 14.40
CA ILE A 9 6.18 -3.67 13.12
C ILE A 9 7.71 -3.52 13.25
N PRO A 10 8.48 -4.62 13.34
CA PRO A 10 9.94 -4.55 13.31
C PRO A 10 10.49 -3.86 12.04
N ASN A 11 11.55 -3.05 12.15
CA ASN A 11 12.11 -2.29 11.00
C ASN A 11 12.42 -3.16 9.77
N LYS A 12 12.84 -4.42 9.98
CA LYS A 12 13.13 -5.36 8.88
C LYS A 12 11.91 -5.79 8.07
N ILE A 13 10.70 -5.69 8.64
CA ILE A 13 9.46 -6.10 7.96
C ILE A 13 8.68 -4.93 7.37
N ILE A 14 9.02 -3.68 7.70
CA ILE A 14 8.40 -2.49 7.10
C ILE A 14 8.34 -2.56 5.56
N PRO A 15 9.42 -2.87 4.82
CA PRO A 15 9.35 -2.97 3.36
C PRO A 15 8.41 -4.09 2.89
N TRP A 16 8.34 -5.22 3.61
CA TRP A 16 7.41 -6.30 3.29
C TRP A 16 5.96 -5.91 3.52
N VAL A 17 5.68 -5.17 4.59
CA VAL A 17 4.34 -4.63 4.89
C VAL A 17 3.93 -3.61 3.84
N MET A 18 4.83 -2.72 3.41
CA MET A 18 4.57 -1.76 2.33
C MET A 18 4.25 -2.46 1.01
N ILE A 19 4.98 -3.53 0.65
CA ILE A 19 4.69 -4.34 -0.55
C ILE A 19 3.30 -4.99 -0.44
N LEU A 20 2.98 -5.58 0.71
CA LEU A 20 1.66 -6.19 0.93
C LEU A 20 0.53 -5.16 0.80
N LEU A 21 0.71 -3.98 1.39
CA LEU A 21 -0.24 -2.86 1.30
C LEU A 21 -0.39 -2.34 -0.13
N ALA A 22 0.66 -2.41 -0.95
CA ALA A 22 0.65 -1.92 -2.33
C ALA A 22 -0.16 -2.79 -3.30
N ILE A 23 -0.45 -4.05 -2.95
CA ILE A 23 -1.26 -4.96 -3.77
C ILE A 23 -2.68 -4.41 -3.96
N ILE A 24 -3.27 -3.83 -2.92
CA ILE A 24 -4.65 -3.32 -2.98
C ILE A 24 -4.75 -2.11 -3.94
N PRO A 25 -3.92 -1.05 -3.80
CA PRO A 25 -3.83 0.02 -4.80
C PRO A 25 -3.55 -0.49 -6.22
N ALA A 26 -2.68 -1.50 -6.38
CA ALA A 26 -2.40 -2.07 -7.68
C ALA A 26 -3.65 -2.72 -8.31
N LEU A 27 -4.46 -3.41 -7.51
CA LEU A 27 -5.73 -3.99 -7.95
C LEU A 27 -6.79 -2.92 -8.28
N VAL A 28 -6.79 -1.78 -7.57
CA VAL A 28 -7.68 -0.64 -7.88
C VAL A 28 -7.35 -0.06 -9.25
N ILE A 29 -6.06 -0.01 -9.60
CA ILE A 29 -5.62 0.42 -10.94
C ILE A 29 -5.86 -0.68 -11.99
N TYR A 30 -5.78 -1.95 -11.59
CA TYR A 30 -5.99 -3.07 -12.50
C TYR A 30 -7.42 -3.14 -13.05
N GLU A 31 -8.44 -2.84 -12.25
CA GLU A 31 -9.84 -2.83 -12.68
C GLU A 31 -10.06 -2.02 -13.99
N PRO A 32 -9.77 -0.70 -14.06
CA PRO A 32 -9.97 0.08 -15.27
C PRO A 32 -9.05 -0.37 -16.43
N ILE A 33 -7.86 -0.89 -16.14
CA ILE A 33 -6.97 -1.43 -17.17
C ILE A 33 -7.56 -2.70 -17.80
N SER A 34 -8.10 -3.60 -16.99
CA SER A 34 -8.76 -4.83 -17.44
C SER A 34 -10.03 -4.56 -18.26
N ALA A 35 -10.68 -3.41 -18.01
CA ALA A 35 -11.82 -2.97 -18.81
C ALA A 35 -11.42 -2.43 -20.19
N ILE A 36 -10.20 -1.89 -20.34
CA ILE A 36 -9.67 -1.34 -21.60
C ILE A 36 -9.02 -2.44 -22.45
N PHE A 37 -8.26 -3.35 -21.82
CA PHE A 37 -7.52 -4.40 -22.51
C PHE A 37 -8.26 -5.74 -22.45
N THR A 38 -8.88 -6.13 -23.57
CA THR A 38 -9.62 -7.40 -23.72
C THR A 38 -8.77 -8.67 -23.58
N ILE A 39 -7.44 -8.56 -23.55
CA ILE A 39 -6.52 -9.68 -23.29
C ILE A 39 -6.40 -10.02 -21.80
N LEU A 40 -6.82 -9.11 -20.91
CA LEU A 40 -6.72 -9.29 -19.47
C LEU A 40 -8.01 -9.89 -18.90
N PRO A 41 -7.92 -10.78 -17.89
CA PRO A 41 -9.10 -11.27 -17.19
C PRO A 41 -9.82 -10.09 -16.53
N ARG A 42 -11.12 -9.96 -16.85
CA ARG A 42 -11.98 -8.90 -16.35
C ARG A 42 -12.08 -9.01 -14.83
N PHE A 43 -11.76 -7.93 -14.14
CA PHE A 43 -11.86 -7.84 -12.70
C PHE A 43 -12.81 -6.70 -12.35
N GLU A 44 -13.91 -7.04 -11.69
CA GLU A 44 -14.84 -6.05 -11.14
C GLU A 44 -14.55 -5.92 -9.65
N ALA A 45 -14.10 -4.74 -9.24
CA ALA A 45 -13.81 -4.49 -7.84
C ALA A 45 -15.11 -4.11 -7.11
N PRO A 46 -15.28 -4.52 -5.85
CA PRO A 46 -16.36 -4.01 -5.01
C PRO A 46 -16.27 -2.48 -4.87
N SER A 47 -17.40 -1.78 -4.73
CA SER A 47 -17.42 -0.31 -4.63
C SER A 47 -16.64 0.27 -3.44
N TRP A 48 -16.42 -0.52 -2.38
CA TRP A 48 -15.58 -0.14 -1.23
C TRP A 48 -14.07 -0.33 -1.49
N PHE A 49 -13.69 -0.98 -2.58
CA PHE A 49 -12.32 -1.35 -2.88
C PHE A 49 -11.46 -0.12 -3.23
N THR A 50 -12.00 0.79 -4.04
CA THR A 50 -11.37 2.07 -4.40
C THR A 50 -11.01 2.93 -3.19
N PRO A 51 -11.94 3.26 -2.25
CA PRO A 51 -11.58 4.04 -1.07
C PRO A 51 -10.56 3.33 -0.15
N VAL A 52 -10.61 2.00 -0.04
CA VAL A 52 -9.60 1.22 0.71
C VAL A 52 -8.22 1.31 0.05
N GLY A 53 -8.14 1.31 -1.28
CA GLY A 53 -6.90 1.56 -2.01
C GLY A 53 -6.28 2.91 -1.67
N PHE A 54 -7.08 3.98 -1.62
CA PHE A 54 -6.58 5.31 -1.22
C PHE A 54 -6.08 5.35 0.21
N ILE A 55 -6.77 4.70 1.14
CA ILE A 55 -6.33 4.58 2.54
C ILE A 55 -4.98 3.85 2.62
N ASN A 56 -4.80 2.78 1.86
CA ASN A 56 -3.53 2.05 1.81
C ASN A 56 -2.39 2.90 1.24
N ILE A 57 -2.63 3.69 0.18
CA ILE A 57 -1.62 4.62 -0.34
C ILE A 57 -1.23 5.63 0.75
N ALA A 58 -2.21 6.24 1.42
CA ALA A 58 -1.93 7.20 2.49
C ALA A 58 -1.10 6.57 3.63
N LEU A 59 -1.43 5.33 4.01
CA LEU A 59 -0.69 4.59 5.05
C LEU A 59 0.74 4.26 4.60
N ILE A 60 0.93 3.83 3.35
CA ILE A 60 2.26 3.59 2.77
C ILE A 60 3.08 4.88 2.77
N THR A 61 2.50 6.02 2.38
CA THR A 61 3.18 7.32 2.40
C THR A 61 3.62 7.72 3.81
N VAL A 62 2.75 7.55 4.82
CA VAL A 62 3.10 7.84 6.22
C VAL A 62 4.19 6.89 6.73
N LEU A 63 4.13 5.61 6.37
CA LEU A 63 5.16 4.62 6.70
C LEU A 63 6.50 4.94 6.02
N ALA A 64 6.48 5.32 4.75
CA ALA A 64 7.65 5.69 3.97
C ALA A 64 8.35 6.91 4.58
N LEU A 65 7.60 7.98 4.87
CA LEU A 65 8.13 9.18 5.50
C LEU A 65 8.68 8.89 6.90
N SER A 66 8.03 8.01 7.66
CA SER A 66 8.50 7.62 8.99
C SER A 66 9.78 6.79 8.94
N ALA A 67 9.93 5.94 7.92
CA ALA A 67 11.12 5.13 7.69
C ALA A 67 12.31 5.95 7.18
N GLU A 68 12.08 6.91 6.27
CA GLU A 68 13.12 7.80 5.72
C GLU A 68 13.70 8.74 6.80
N VAL A 69 12.87 9.18 7.75
CA VAL A 69 13.33 9.95 8.92
C VAL A 69 14.27 9.12 9.82
N GLU A 70 14.15 7.79 9.81
CA GLU A 70 14.98 6.91 10.64
C GLU A 70 16.35 6.61 10.02
N GLU A 71 16.47 6.70 8.68
CA GLU A 71 17.75 6.58 7.96
C GLU A 71 18.63 7.83 8.11
N ASN A 72 18.03 9.02 8.24
CA ASN A 72 18.76 10.29 8.44
C ASN A 72 19.13 10.59 9.91
N ASP A 73 18.54 9.87 10.88
CA ASP A 73 18.83 9.99 12.32
C ASP A 73 19.91 8.96 12.80
N GLN A 74 20.48 8.14 11.89
CA GLN A 74 21.62 7.23 12.12
C GLN A 74 22.92 7.80 11.56
#